data_AF-A0A497MRS5-F1
#
_entry.id   AF-A0A497MRS5-F1
#
_cell.length_a   1.000
_cell.length_b   1.000
_cell.length_c   1.000
_cell.angle_alpha   90.00
_cell.angle_beta   90.00
_cell.angle_gamma   90.00
#
_symmetry.space_group_name_H-M   'P 1'
#
loop_
_entity.id
_entity.type
_entity.pdbx_description
1 polymer ?
#
loop_
_entity_poly.entity_id
_entity_poly.type
_entity_poly.pdbx_seq_one_letter_code
_entity_poly.pdbx_strand_id
1 'polypeptide(L)'
;MPKELLDEILKLEARLKRFLENEKEAAETLRKCLLKFKELNSFIDSIKETPTTKEKEKLQNLRLEALQELSHTLEKFSDAEHEKSHMLESYGTVLFELEKAVQSLRKE
;
A
#
# COMPACT_ATOMS: atom_id res chain seq x y z
N MET A 1 -10.84 31.14 10.66
CA MET A 1 -9.83 30.45 9.83
C MET A 1 -10.04 30.94 8.40
N PRO A 2 -9.01 31.37 7.66
CA PRO A 2 -9.16 31.69 6.25
C PRO A 2 -9.70 30.48 5.49
N LYS A 3 -10.56 30.73 4.50
CA LYS A 3 -11.28 29.68 3.78
C LYS A 3 -10.31 28.72 3.09
N GLU A 4 -9.21 29.26 2.60
CA GLU A 4 -8.12 28.57 1.93
C GLU A 4 -7.42 27.56 2.86
N LEU A 5 -7.17 27.92 4.11
CA LEU A 5 -6.56 27.02 5.08
C LEU A 5 -7.51 25.87 5.45
N LEU A 6 -8.80 26.15 5.63
CA LEU A 6 -9.79 25.11 5.92
C LEU A 6 -9.90 24.12 4.75
N ASP A 7 -9.93 24.61 3.52
CA ASP A 7 -10.01 23.77 2.32
C ASP A 7 -8.78 22.84 2.20
N GLU A 8 -7.57 23.33 2.50
CA GLU A 8 -6.36 22.50 2.48
C GLU A 8 -6.34 21.46 3.62
N ILE A 9 -6.85 21.79 4.81
CA ILE A 9 -6.99 20.81 5.91
C ILE A 9 -7.95 19.70 5.50
N LEU A 10 -9.11 20.02 4.94
CA LEU A 10 -10.09 19.02 4.49
C LEU A 10 -9.54 18.12 3.37
N LYS A 11 -8.73 18.68 2.45
CA LYS A 11 -8.02 17.89 1.43
C LYS A 11 -7.03 16.92 2.06
N LEU A 12 -6.29 17.36 3.07
CA LEU A 12 -5.34 16.53 3.79
C LEU A 12 -6.04 15.38 4.53
N GLU A 13 -7.18 15.65 5.20
CA GLU A 13 -8.00 14.61 5.84
C GLU A 13 -8.46 13.55 4.82
N ALA A 14 -8.92 14.00 3.64
CA ALA A 14 -9.33 13.08 2.58
C ALA A 14 -8.16 12.23 2.04
N ARG A 15 -6.96 12.81 1.91
CA ARG A 15 -5.73 12.08 1.50
C ARG A 15 -5.32 11.06 2.57
N LEU A 16 -5.34 11.44 3.85
CA LEU A 16 -5.04 10.53 4.96
C LEU A 16 -5.99 9.32 4.94
N LYS A 17 -7.29 9.56 4.76
CA LYS A 17 -8.28 8.48 4.69
C LYS A 17 -7.97 7.49 3.56
N ARG A 18 -7.69 7.98 2.34
CA ARG A 18 -7.34 7.13 1.20
C ARG A 18 -6.03 6.36 1.43
N PHE A 19 -5.01 7.02 1.96
CA PHE A 19 -3.75 6.35 2.31
C PHE A 19 -3.98 5.18 3.28
N LEU A 20 -4.75 5.39 4.34
CA LEU A 20 -5.06 4.34 5.32
C LEU A 20 -5.87 3.19 4.72
N GLU A 21 -6.81 3.49 3.81
CA GLU A 21 -7.57 2.47 3.07
C GLU A 21 -6.65 1.63 2.17
N ASN A 22 -5.75 2.27 1.41
CA ASN A 22 -4.79 1.58 0.54
C ASN A 22 -3.77 0.75 1.34
N GLU A 23 -3.23 1.28 2.44
CA GLU A 23 -2.33 0.53 3.34
C GLU A 23 -3.00 -0.73 3.89
N LYS A 24 -4.28 -0.61 4.28
CA LYS A 24 -5.04 -1.76 4.77
C LYS A 24 -5.21 -2.81 3.67
N GLU A 25 -5.56 -2.39 2.45
CA GLU A 25 -5.68 -3.30 1.30
C GLU A 25 -4.35 -4.00 0.98
N ALA A 26 -3.24 -3.25 0.95
CA ALA A 26 -1.90 -3.80 0.74
C ALA A 26 -1.48 -4.80 1.83
N ALA A 27 -1.82 -4.52 3.10
CA ALA A 27 -1.58 -5.46 4.18
C ALA A 27 -2.42 -6.75 4.04
N GLU A 28 -3.65 -6.66 3.54
CA GLU A 28 -4.50 -7.81 3.28
C GLU A 28 -4.01 -8.66 2.12
N THR A 29 -3.51 -8.05 1.03
CA THR A 29 -2.89 -8.80 -0.08
C THR A 29 -1.60 -9.48 0.36
N LEU A 30 -0.77 -8.81 1.17
CA LEU A 30 0.43 -9.43 1.74
C LEU A 30 0.09 -10.68 2.58
N ARG A 31 -0.97 -10.63 3.40
CA ARG A 31 -1.41 -11.80 4.17
C ARG A 31 -1.77 -12.98 3.25
N LYS A 32 -2.47 -12.73 2.14
CA LYS A 32 -2.81 -13.77 1.14
C LYS A 32 -1.56 -14.32 0.45
N CYS A 33 -0.65 -13.44 0.04
CA CYS A 33 0.63 -13.83 -0.55
C CYS A 33 1.45 -14.73 0.38
N LEU A 34 1.52 -14.40 1.68
CA LEU A 34 2.19 -15.24 2.68
C LEU A 34 1.53 -16.63 2.84
N LEU A 35 0.20 -16.74 2.71
CA LEU A 35 -0.47 -18.03 2.71
C LEU A 35 -0.05 -18.87 1.49
N LYS A 36 0.09 -18.27 0.31
CA LYS A 36 0.58 -18.97 -0.89
C LYS A 36 2.02 -19.43 -0.77
N PHE A 37 2.90 -18.61 -0.17
CA PHE A 37 4.27 -19.06 0.10
C PHE A 37 4.32 -20.20 1.11
N LYS A 38 3.47 -20.20 2.15
CA LYS A 38 3.37 -21.33 3.10
C LYS A 38 2.84 -22.59 2.44
N GLU A 39 1.84 -22.47 1.56
CA GLU A 39 1.31 -23.59 0.77
C GLU A 39 2.39 -24.19 -0.13
N LEU A 40 3.12 -23.34 -0.87
CA LEU A 40 4.24 -23.75 -1.71
C LEU A 40 5.34 -24.43 -0.88
N ASN A 41 5.75 -23.84 0.25
CA ASN A 41 6.77 -24.42 1.11
C ASN A 41 6.35 -25.79 1.64
N SER A 42 5.11 -25.91 2.14
CA SER A 42 4.58 -27.18 2.64
C SER A 42 4.56 -28.26 1.55
N PHE A 43 4.29 -27.86 0.30
CA PHE A 43 4.35 -28.79 -0.83
C PHE A 43 5.79 -29.22 -1.15
N ILE A 44 6.74 -28.27 -1.14
CA ILE A 44 8.18 -28.55 -1.32
C ILE A 44 8.69 -29.52 -0.25
N ASP A 45 8.29 -29.33 1.02
CA ASP A 45 8.68 -30.22 2.12
C ASP A 45 8.07 -31.63 1.99
N SER A 46 6.95 -31.76 1.26
CA SER A 46 6.24 -33.04 1.09
C SER A 46 6.74 -33.90 -0.09
N ILE A 47 7.44 -33.31 -1.06
CA ILE A 47 7.91 -34.04 -2.24
C ILE A 47 9.21 -34.81 -1.95
N LYS A 48 9.35 -35.97 -2.59
CA LYS A 48 10.56 -36.81 -2.51
C LYS A 48 11.69 -36.19 -3.32
N GLU A 49 12.93 -36.64 -3.08
CA GLU A 49 14.14 -36.25 -3.85
C GLU A 49 13.95 -36.42 -5.38
N THR A 50 13.13 -37.39 -5.80
CA THR A 50 12.76 -37.62 -7.20
C THR A 50 11.26 -37.41 -7.41
N PRO A 51 10.78 -36.18 -7.67
CA PRO A 51 9.36 -35.91 -7.84
C PRO A 51 8.83 -36.46 -9.17
N THR A 52 7.61 -36.99 -9.12
CA THR A 52 6.84 -37.43 -10.29
C THR A 52 6.50 -36.26 -11.22
N THR A 53 6.14 -36.55 -12.48
CA THR A 53 5.69 -35.51 -13.43
C THR A 53 4.54 -34.66 -12.87
N LYS A 54 3.57 -35.31 -12.22
CA LYS A 54 2.41 -34.62 -11.61
C LYS A 54 2.82 -33.70 -10.46
N GLU A 55 3.79 -34.13 -9.64
CA GLU A 55 4.32 -33.28 -8.56
C GLU A 55 5.11 -32.09 -9.12
N LYS A 56 5.87 -32.28 -10.21
CA LYS A 56 6.57 -31.19 -10.89
C LYS A 56 5.59 -30.16 -11.48
N GLU A 57 4.52 -30.61 -12.14
CA GLU A 57 3.47 -29.72 -12.67
C GLU A 57 2.79 -28.94 -11.53
N LYS A 58 2.42 -29.64 -10.45
CA LYS A 58 1.82 -28.99 -9.28
C LYS A 58 2.76 -27.97 -8.64
N LEU A 59 4.05 -28.29 -8.53
CA LEU A 59 5.07 -27.36 -8.02
C LEU A 59 5.16 -26.10 -8.88
N GLN A 60 5.15 -26.25 -10.21
CA GLN A 60 5.19 -25.13 -11.14
C GLN A 60 3.95 -24.24 -11.00
N ASN A 61 2.76 -24.83 -10.85
CA ASN A 61 1.52 -24.08 -10.66
C ASN A 61 1.53 -23.31 -9.33
N LEU A 62 1.87 -23.96 -8.22
CA LEU A 62 1.97 -23.30 -6.91
C LEU A 62 3.01 -22.17 -6.90
N ARG A 63 4.14 -22.38 -7.60
CA ARG A 63 5.16 -21.35 -7.79
C ARG A 63 4.61 -20.17 -8.58
N LEU A 64 3.88 -20.42 -9.67
CA LEU A 64 3.28 -19.35 -10.47
C LEU A 64 2.24 -18.56 -9.67
N GLU A 65 1.35 -19.24 -8.95
CA GLU A 65 0.35 -18.60 -8.08
C GLU A 65 1.01 -17.71 -7.03
N ALA A 66 2.05 -18.19 -6.35
CA ALA A 66 2.76 -17.40 -5.35
C ALA A 66 3.42 -16.14 -5.96
N LEU A 67 3.98 -16.26 -7.17
CA LEU A 67 4.56 -15.11 -7.88
C LEU A 67 3.50 -14.09 -8.32
N GLN A 68 2.33 -14.56 -8.75
CA GLN A 68 1.21 -13.68 -9.12
C GLN A 68 0.68 -12.91 -7.90
N GLU A 69 0.49 -13.58 -6.77
CA GLU A 69 0.08 -12.92 -5.52
C GLU A 69 1.13 -11.93 -5.01
N LEU A 70 2.42 -12.24 -5.18
CA LEU A 70 3.49 -11.29 -4.85
C LEU A 70 3.44 -10.06 -5.75
N SER A 71 3.29 -10.23 -7.07
CA SER A 71 3.17 -9.13 -8.02
C SER A 71 2.00 -8.21 -7.64
N HIS A 72 0.84 -8.79 -7.38
CA HIS A 72 -0.35 -8.04 -6.98
C HIS A 72 -0.16 -7.31 -5.64
N THR A 73 0.52 -7.93 -4.68
CA THR A 73 0.85 -7.30 -3.40
C THR A 73 1.76 -6.07 -3.61
N LEU A 74 2.77 -6.18 -4.47
CA LEU A 74 3.67 -5.08 -4.78
C LEU A 74 2.96 -3.92 -5.48
N GLU A 75 2.02 -4.20 -6.38
CA GLU A 75 1.16 -3.18 -6.99
C GLU A 75 0.38 -2.39 -5.92
N LYS A 76 -0.24 -3.09 -4.96
CA LYS A 76 -0.99 -2.43 -3.87
C LYS A 76 -0.12 -1.60 -2.93
N PHE A 77 1.08 -2.06 -2.62
CA PHE A 77 2.04 -1.24 -1.87
C PHE A 77 2.47 0.00 -2.66
N SER A 78 2.62 -0.12 -3.99
CA SER A 78 2.92 1.04 -4.84
C SER A 78 1.77 2.07 -4.80
N ASP A 79 0.52 1.61 -4.85
CA ASP A 79 -0.66 2.50 -4.73
C ASP A 79 -0.70 3.21 -3.37
N ALA A 80 -0.37 2.50 -2.29
CA ALA A 80 -0.32 3.07 -0.94
C ALA A 80 0.81 4.10 -0.79
N GLU A 81 2.01 3.81 -1.31
CA GLU A 81 3.14 4.75 -1.28
C GLU A 81 2.88 5.99 -2.16
N HIS A 82 2.13 5.84 -3.24
CA HIS A 82 1.70 6.96 -4.07
C HIS A 82 0.76 7.91 -3.30
N GLU A 83 -0.26 7.39 -2.62
CA GLU A 83 -1.14 8.21 -1.78
C GLU A 83 -0.39 8.83 -0.59
N LYS A 84 0.56 8.11 0.00
CA LYS A 84 1.44 8.65 1.05
C LYS A 84 2.24 9.84 0.56
N SER A 85 2.79 9.77 -0.65
CA SER A 85 3.52 10.89 -1.26
C SER A 85 2.62 12.11 -1.41
N HIS A 86 1.40 11.95 -1.91
CA HIS A 86 0.40 13.04 -1.96
C HIS A 86 0.07 13.61 -0.58
N MET A 87 -0.08 12.76 0.44
CA MET A 87 -0.34 13.21 1.80
C MET A 87 0.81 14.07 2.34
N LEU A 88 2.06 13.65 2.12
CA LEU A 88 3.26 14.40 2.55
C LEU A 88 3.35 15.76 1.86
N GLU A 89 3.05 15.84 0.57
CA GLU A 89 2.99 17.12 -0.16
C GLU A 89 1.93 18.07 0.43
N SER A 90 0.76 17.54 0.81
CA SER A 90 -0.31 18.33 1.42
C SER A 90 0.08 18.96 2.76
N TYR A 91 1.01 18.36 3.52
CA TYR A 91 1.52 18.99 4.74
C TYR A 91 2.18 20.34 4.44
N GLY A 92 2.98 20.41 3.38
CA GLY A 92 3.63 21.64 2.95
C GLY A 92 2.61 22.73 2.59
N THR A 93 1.57 22.37 1.86
CA THR A 93 0.51 23.32 1.47
C THR A 93 -0.27 23.84 2.69
N VAL A 94 -0.65 22.97 3.62
CA VAL A 94 -1.33 23.38 4.86
C VAL A 94 -0.46 24.34 5.68
N LEU A 95 0.83 24.03 5.84
CA LEU A 95 1.76 24.91 6.57
C LEU A 95 1.89 26.28 5.89
N PHE A 96 1.94 26.31 4.56
CA PHE A 96 2.04 27.55 3.81
C PHE A 96 0.79 28.43 3.95
N GLU A 97 -0.41 27.85 3.82
CA GLU A 97 -1.67 28.58 4.01
C GLU A 97 -1.86 29.01 5.47
N LEU A 98 -1.36 28.22 6.43
CA LEU A 98 -1.32 28.61 7.83
C LEU A 98 -0.44 29.85 8.05
N GLU A 99 0.76 29.87 7.47
CA GLU A 99 1.65 31.02 7.60
C GLU A 99 1.05 32.29 6.96
N LYS A 100 0.43 32.17 5.77
CA LYS A 100 -0.32 33.28 5.16
C LYS A 100 -1.44 33.80 6.07
N ALA A 101 -2.20 32.89 6.67
CA ALA A 101 -3.28 33.22 7.60
C ALA A 101 -2.79 33.97 8.83
N VAL A 102 -1.61 33.62 9.35
CA VAL A 102 -1.00 34.31 10.50
C VAL A 102 -0.44 35.66 10.08
N GLN A 103 0.20 35.76 8.91
CA GLN A 103 0.77 37.01 8.42
C GLN A 103 -0.29 38.07 8.09
N SER A 104 -1.48 37.67 7.60
CA SER A 104 -2.56 38.63 7.35
C SER A 104 -3.05 39.30 8.64
N LEU A 105 -3.06 38.57 9.76
CA LEU A 105 -3.42 39.08 11.08
C LEU A 105 -2.37 40.02 11.70
N ARG A 106 -1.12 39.98 11.20
CA ARG A 106 -0.03 40.87 11.66
C ARG A 106 0.06 42.18 10.88
N LYS A 107 -0.69 42.31 9.78
CA LYS A 107 -0.71 43.49 8.92
C LYS A 107 -1.87 44.45 9.25
N GLU A 108 -2.68 44.10 10.24
CA GLU A 108 -3.65 44.97 10.92
C GLU A 108 -3.05 45.48 12.25
#